data_AF-A0A417CG27-F1
#
_entry.id   AF-A0A417CG27-F1
#
_cell.length_a   1.000
_cell.length_b   1.000
_cell.length_c   1.000
_cell.angle_alpha   90.00
_cell.angle_beta   90.00
_cell.angle_gamma   90.00
#
_symmetry.space_group_name_H-M   'P 1'
#
loop_
_entity.id
_entity.type
_entity.pdbx_description
1 polymer ?
#
loop_
_entity_poly.entity_id
_entity_poly.type
_entity_poly.pdbx_seq_one_letter_code
_entity_poly.pdbx_strand_id
1 'polypeptide(L)'
;MAGKLQFMTINNLQEFLNLHNVQIDKKISDAVANSIKTVSQSEDGYTIYFYTKTAPVTIEDAVFTLSLPQPLTKIDKVKNAVEGNIPSLSKDGNLVDSGKSVTDFDAAGAADTAKAEVLGVVGTIPADATAKNVVDYIKEVVTAGAYDDKQIKADIAANKGAIDTLNGTGDGSVKKAVSDAVAKIVAEAPEAYDTLKEISDWITNHTSDAATMNSQINTNKTDIANLKTLIGTLPDTATSKDIVSYIAEYVSKALADSDLSQYATAEALKACVGRVDAIEKKIPTLEAADTANTEAINGVKTRVETVEGKVKAIEDDLAVEKPKIAKNATDIAALQGLVGDGYEAIPSEKIQALFKVTE
;
A
#
# COMPACT_ATOMS: atom_id res chain seq x y z
N MET A 1 26.78 80.98 75.56
CA MET A 1 28.03 80.64 76.30
C MET A 1 28.34 79.17 76.03
N ALA A 2 29.57 78.69 75.86
CA ALA A 2 30.77 79.12 76.56
C ALA A 2 31.72 79.97 75.68
N GLY A 3 31.41 81.26 75.55
CA GLY A 3 32.42 82.25 75.18
C GLY A 3 33.35 82.36 76.39
N LYS A 4 34.63 82.03 76.20
CA LYS A 4 35.65 82.12 77.24
C LYS A 4 35.67 83.53 77.82
N LEU A 5 35.69 83.62 79.16
CA LEU A 5 35.91 84.86 79.89
C LEU A 5 37.29 85.40 79.53
N GLN A 6 37.33 86.54 78.84
CA GLN A 6 38.55 87.29 78.64
C GLN A 6 38.82 88.09 79.93
N PHE A 7 40.03 87.94 80.46
CA PHE A 7 40.52 88.72 81.60
C PHE A 7 41.71 89.58 81.12
N MET A 8 41.82 90.80 81.65
CA MET A 8 42.97 91.66 81.41
C MET A 8 44.03 91.39 82.47
N THR A 9 45.28 91.19 82.03
CA THR A 9 46.41 91.15 82.96
C THR A 9 46.67 92.54 83.53
N ILE A 10 47.41 92.64 84.64
CA ILE A 10 47.85 93.94 85.18
C ILE A 10 48.58 94.76 84.12
N ASN A 11 49.36 94.12 83.24
CA ASN A 11 49.98 94.80 82.10
C ASN A 11 48.94 95.34 81.11
N ASN A 12 47.92 94.55 80.75
CA ASN A 12 46.84 95.03 79.88
C ASN A 12 46.07 96.18 80.55
N LEU A 13 45.95 96.16 81.88
CA LEU A 13 45.28 97.20 82.64
C LEU A 13 46.13 98.47 82.71
N GLN A 14 47.46 98.34 82.84
CA GLN A 14 48.39 99.46 82.74
C GLN A 14 48.46 100.01 81.33
N GLU A 15 48.41 99.15 80.32
CA GLU A 15 48.38 99.55 78.92
C GLU A 15 47.06 100.23 78.56
N PHE A 16 45.94 99.74 79.09
CA PHE A 16 44.65 100.41 79.02
C PHE A 16 44.68 101.76 79.75
N LEU A 17 45.24 101.83 80.97
CA LEU A 17 45.37 103.10 81.70
C LEU A 17 46.27 104.09 80.97
N ASN A 18 47.37 103.64 80.37
CA ASN A 18 48.25 104.49 79.58
C ASN A 18 47.55 104.96 78.29
N LEU A 19 46.86 104.08 77.57
CA LEU A 19 46.10 104.46 76.36
C LEU A 19 44.90 105.35 76.67
N HIS A 20 44.21 105.11 77.79
CA HIS A 20 43.03 105.85 78.21
C HIS A 20 43.41 107.24 78.74
N ASN A 21 44.47 107.36 79.54
CA ASN A 21 44.99 108.66 79.96
C ASN A 21 45.55 109.45 78.76
N VAL A 22 46.24 108.79 77.82
CA VAL A 22 46.71 109.45 76.58
C VAL A 22 45.56 109.91 75.69
N GLN A 23 44.39 109.25 75.67
CA GLN A 23 43.22 109.75 74.94
C GLN A 23 42.51 110.91 75.65
N ILE A 24 42.51 110.95 76.98
CA ILE A 24 41.92 112.03 77.76
C ILE A 24 42.82 113.28 77.73
N ASP A 25 44.12 113.13 77.99
CA ASP A 25 45.07 114.26 78.02
C ASP A 25 45.30 114.86 76.62
N LYS A 26 45.16 114.07 75.55
CA LYS A 26 45.29 114.58 74.17
C LYS A 26 44.04 115.30 73.67
N LYS A 27 42.88 115.11 74.31
CA LYS A 27 41.64 115.87 74.02
C LYS A 27 41.43 117.03 74.99
N ILE A 28 41.97 116.94 76.21
CA ILE A 28 42.03 118.02 77.19
C ILE A 28 43.45 118.56 77.18
N SER A 29 43.84 119.27 76.11
CA SER A 29 45.06 120.08 76.20
C SER A 29 44.86 121.10 77.33
N ASP A 30 45.90 121.36 78.12
CA ASP A 30 45.93 122.31 79.24
C ASP A 30 45.37 123.71 78.89
N ALA A 31 45.15 124.02 77.62
CA ALA A 31 44.50 125.23 77.15
C ALA A 31 42.97 125.32 77.41
N VAL A 32 42.23 124.23 77.70
CA VAL A 32 40.75 124.26 77.74
C VAL A 32 40.11 123.92 79.10
N ALA A 33 40.79 123.17 79.99
CA ALA A 33 40.20 122.69 81.25
C ALA A 33 39.66 123.83 82.16
N ASN A 34 40.32 124.99 82.16
CA ASN A 34 39.90 126.15 82.97
C ASN A 34 38.81 127.02 82.31
N SER A 35 38.30 126.66 81.12
CA SER A 35 37.41 127.50 80.32
C SER A 35 35.96 127.00 80.19
N ILE A 36 35.64 125.78 80.64
CA ILE A 36 34.27 125.24 80.60
C ILE A 36 33.41 125.92 81.68
N LYS A 37 32.22 126.40 81.31
CA LYS A 37 31.32 127.17 82.20
C LYS A 37 29.90 126.64 82.29
N THR A 38 29.43 125.81 81.35
CA THR A 38 28.08 125.25 81.38
C THR A 38 28.07 123.86 80.75
N VAL A 39 27.15 123.01 81.19
CA VAL A 39 26.93 121.65 80.67
C VAL A 39 25.42 121.42 80.52
N SER A 40 24.98 120.76 79.45
CA SER A 40 23.59 120.35 79.23
C SER A 40 23.52 118.93 78.66
N GLN A 41 22.33 118.33 78.62
CA GLN A 41 22.11 116.99 78.08
C GLN A 41 21.03 117.02 76.98
N SER A 42 21.12 116.10 76.01
CA SER A 42 20.11 115.90 74.97
C SER A 42 18.78 115.40 75.54
N GLU A 43 17.71 115.63 74.79
CA GLU A 43 16.34 115.28 75.18
C GLU A 43 16.12 113.76 75.26
N ASP A 44 16.83 112.98 74.43
CA ASP A 44 16.87 111.51 74.54
C ASP A 44 17.71 111.03 75.73
N GLY A 45 18.43 111.92 76.43
CA GLY A 45 19.25 111.63 77.60
C GLY A 45 20.61 111.01 77.28
N TYR A 46 20.96 110.79 76.01
CA TYR A 46 22.13 109.99 75.65
C TYR A 46 23.33 110.78 75.14
N THR A 47 23.27 112.11 75.09
CA THR A 47 24.43 112.96 74.76
C THR A 47 24.55 114.11 75.75
N ILE A 48 25.76 114.34 76.29
CA ILE A 48 26.07 115.48 77.15
C ILE A 48 26.92 116.48 76.38
N TYR A 49 26.52 117.74 76.39
CA TYR A 49 27.15 118.87 75.71
C TYR A 49 27.83 119.79 76.72
N PHE A 50 29.05 120.23 76.41
CA PHE A 50 29.86 121.09 77.28
C PHE A 50 30.21 122.39 76.55
N TYR A 51 30.14 123.50 77.29
CA TYR A 51 30.22 124.84 76.75
C TYR A 51 31.23 125.69 77.54
N THR A 52 32.01 126.53 76.86
CA THR A 52 32.94 127.47 77.50
C THR A 52 32.30 128.81 77.89
N LYS A 53 31.05 129.05 77.47
CA LYS A 53 30.25 130.20 77.89
C LYS A 53 29.25 129.82 78.97
N THR A 54 28.95 130.76 79.86
CA THR A 54 27.90 130.61 80.88
C THR A 54 26.52 130.67 80.21
N ALA A 55 25.59 129.83 80.65
CA ALA A 55 24.22 129.77 80.13
C ALA A 55 23.54 131.16 79.98
N PRO A 56 22.68 131.38 78.97
CA PRO A 56 22.09 130.39 78.07
C PRO A 56 22.99 129.95 76.90
N VAL A 57 22.86 128.67 76.49
CA VAL A 57 23.62 128.00 75.43
C VAL A 57 22.67 127.20 74.52
N THR A 58 22.97 127.06 73.23
CA THR A 58 22.32 126.11 72.32
C THR A 58 23.28 124.99 71.95
N ILE A 59 22.77 123.84 71.50
CA ILE A 59 23.60 122.66 71.20
C ILE A 59 24.73 122.92 70.19
N GLU A 60 24.57 123.88 69.27
CA GLU A 60 25.65 124.26 68.33
C GLU A 60 26.82 124.97 69.01
N ASP A 61 26.61 125.57 70.19
CA ASP A 61 27.66 126.21 70.98
C ASP A 61 28.57 125.21 71.71
N ALA A 62 28.24 123.92 71.65
CA ALA A 62 28.96 122.89 72.38
C ALA A 62 30.36 122.73 71.79
N VAL A 63 31.37 123.05 72.59
CA VAL A 63 32.77 122.84 72.18
C VAL A 63 33.18 121.38 72.27
N PHE A 64 32.39 120.60 73.03
CA PHE A 64 32.66 119.20 73.29
C PHE A 64 31.36 118.46 73.60
N THR A 65 31.22 117.24 73.08
CA THR A 65 30.06 116.38 73.32
C THR A 65 30.52 114.98 73.70
N LEU A 66 29.76 114.33 74.59
CA LEU A 66 29.98 112.96 75.02
C LEU A 66 28.71 112.13 74.84
N SER A 67 28.76 111.06 74.05
CA SER A 67 27.65 110.13 73.85
C SER A 67 27.69 108.95 74.83
N LEU A 68 26.53 108.58 75.37
CA LEU A 68 26.30 107.47 76.30
C LEU A 68 25.67 106.26 75.56
N PRO A 69 25.90 104.99 75.98
CA PRO A 69 25.37 103.80 75.29
C PRO A 69 23.85 103.57 75.46
N GLN A 70 23.15 103.02 74.44
CA GLN A 70 21.72 102.65 74.47
C GLN A 70 21.48 101.14 74.75
N PRO A 71 20.37 100.74 75.44
CA PRO A 71 20.03 99.32 75.67
C PRO A 71 19.26 98.63 74.53
N LEU A 72 19.39 97.29 74.40
CA LEU A 72 18.67 96.44 73.43
C LEU A 72 17.25 96.06 73.94
N THR A 73 16.19 96.30 73.15
CA THR A 73 14.79 96.04 73.54
C THR A 73 14.31 94.61 73.20
N LYS A 74 13.33 94.08 73.97
CA LYS A 74 12.62 92.81 73.69
C LYS A 74 11.70 92.93 72.46
N ILE A 75 11.41 91.81 71.79
CA ILE A 75 10.57 91.69 70.56
C ILE A 75 9.21 92.40 70.75
N ASP A 76 8.83 93.22 69.76
CA ASP A 76 7.58 93.99 69.73
C ASP A 76 6.33 93.10 69.88
N LYS A 77 5.31 93.59 70.60
CA LYS A 77 3.96 93.00 70.59
C LYS A 77 3.36 93.08 69.19
N VAL A 78 2.61 92.05 68.76
CA VAL A 78 1.93 92.05 67.46
C VAL A 78 0.99 93.26 67.37
N LYS A 79 1.34 94.20 66.49
CA LYS A 79 0.56 95.43 66.26
C LYS A 79 -0.72 95.03 65.51
N ASN A 80 -1.88 95.15 66.15
CA ASN A 80 -3.21 94.79 65.63
C ASN A 80 -3.58 93.29 65.64
N ALA A 81 -3.13 92.51 66.61
CA ALA A 81 -3.57 91.12 66.73
C ALA A 81 -5.09 91.00 66.87
N VAL A 82 -5.70 90.12 66.08
CA VAL A 82 -7.11 89.70 66.24
C VAL A 82 -7.16 88.43 67.09
N GLU A 83 -8.11 88.36 68.03
CA GLU A 83 -8.28 87.20 68.90
C GLU A 83 -8.57 85.92 68.10
N GLY A 84 -7.89 84.82 68.44
CA GLY A 84 -8.03 83.53 67.76
C GLY A 84 -7.10 83.33 66.55
N ASN A 85 -6.46 84.39 66.05
CA ASN A 85 -5.46 84.27 64.99
C ASN A 85 -4.13 83.73 65.52
N ILE A 86 -3.45 82.94 64.70
CA ILE A 86 -2.16 82.35 65.02
C ILE A 86 -1.05 83.35 64.65
N PRO A 87 -0.07 83.64 65.54
CA PRO A 87 1.05 84.52 65.20
C PRO A 87 1.96 83.85 64.16
N SER A 88 2.51 84.64 63.24
CA SER A 88 3.50 84.22 62.25
C SER A 88 4.73 85.11 62.29
N LEU A 89 5.81 84.68 61.62
CA LEU A 89 7.02 85.48 61.46
C LEU A 89 6.93 86.26 60.15
N SER A 90 7.20 87.56 60.22
CA SER A 90 7.49 88.37 59.03
C SER A 90 8.83 87.95 58.42
N LYS A 91 9.07 88.38 57.18
CA LYS A 91 10.35 88.18 56.47
C LYS A 91 11.56 88.71 57.24
N ASP A 92 11.36 89.71 58.10
CA ASP A 92 12.41 90.36 58.89
C ASP A 92 12.54 89.73 60.29
N GLY A 93 11.83 88.63 60.56
CA GLY A 93 11.92 87.86 61.82
C GLY A 93 11.06 88.38 62.97
N ASN A 94 10.26 89.43 62.74
CA ASN A 94 9.33 89.97 63.74
C ASN A 94 8.02 89.20 63.76
N LEU A 95 7.35 89.14 64.92
CA LEU A 95 6.02 88.54 65.05
C LEU A 95 4.96 89.43 64.40
N VAL A 96 4.14 88.84 63.54
CA VAL A 96 2.98 89.48 62.89
C VAL A 96 1.76 88.58 63.01
N ASP A 97 0.57 89.18 63.01
CA ASP A 97 -0.68 88.43 62.90
C ASP A 97 -0.72 87.75 61.51
N SER A 98 -0.94 86.44 61.46
CA SER A 98 -1.01 85.71 60.20
C SER A 98 -2.28 86.01 59.39
N GLY A 99 -3.29 86.60 60.04
CA GLY A 99 -4.63 86.75 59.49
C GLY A 99 -5.39 85.42 59.38
N LYS A 100 -4.85 84.33 59.95
CA LYS A 100 -5.44 82.99 59.92
C LYS A 100 -5.73 82.50 61.33
N SER A 101 -6.92 81.94 61.53
CA SER A 101 -7.28 81.26 62.77
C SER A 101 -7.05 79.75 62.65
N VAL A 102 -7.18 79.02 63.77
CA VAL A 102 -7.10 77.55 63.76
C VAL A 102 -8.20 76.92 62.89
N THR A 103 -9.36 77.58 62.75
CA THR A 103 -10.47 77.07 61.94
C THR A 103 -10.25 77.25 60.44
N ASP A 104 -9.29 78.07 60.02
CA ASP A 104 -8.91 78.17 58.61
C ASP A 104 -8.08 76.96 58.13
N PHE A 105 -7.54 76.17 59.05
CA PHE A 105 -6.96 74.85 58.75
C PHE A 105 -8.03 73.79 58.54
N ASP A 106 -9.25 74.03 59.04
CA ASP A 106 -10.46 73.36 58.58
C ASP A 106 -10.98 74.08 57.33
N ALA A 107 -10.28 73.90 56.21
CA ALA A 107 -10.99 73.78 54.94
C ALA A 107 -11.93 72.57 55.04
N ALA A 108 -13.06 72.75 55.74
CA ALA A 108 -14.13 71.82 56.09
C ALA A 108 -14.92 71.31 54.86
N GLY A 109 -14.26 71.30 53.70
CA GLY A 109 -14.75 70.69 52.47
C GLY A 109 -13.74 69.72 51.88
N ALA A 110 -12.43 69.80 52.14
CA ALA A 110 -11.47 68.96 51.41
C ALA A 110 -11.62 67.46 51.76
N ALA A 111 -11.78 67.12 53.04
CA ALA A 111 -11.98 65.74 53.48
C ALA A 111 -13.37 65.20 53.11
N ASP A 112 -14.41 66.01 53.27
CA ASP A 112 -15.79 65.62 52.94
C ASP A 112 -16.02 65.57 51.42
N THR A 113 -15.41 66.45 50.65
CA THR A 113 -15.40 66.41 49.17
C THR A 113 -14.64 65.20 48.68
N ALA A 114 -13.45 64.91 49.23
CA ALA A 114 -12.72 63.69 48.89
C ALA A 114 -13.54 62.42 49.21
N LYS A 115 -14.24 62.39 50.36
CA LYS A 115 -15.15 61.31 50.71
C LYS A 115 -16.33 61.20 49.74
N ALA A 116 -16.96 62.32 49.38
CA ALA A 116 -18.10 62.37 48.47
C ALA A 116 -17.72 61.96 47.04
N GLU A 117 -16.60 62.46 46.51
CA GLU A 117 -16.09 62.09 45.18
C GLU A 117 -15.75 60.60 45.12
N VAL A 118 -15.08 60.07 46.14
CA VAL A 118 -14.77 58.63 46.21
C VAL A 118 -16.06 57.82 46.24
N LEU A 119 -17.04 58.16 47.10
CA LEU A 119 -18.33 57.46 47.18
C LEU A 119 -19.18 57.63 45.91
N GLY A 120 -19.05 58.74 45.18
CA GLY A 120 -19.72 58.95 43.90
C GLY A 120 -19.21 58.02 42.79
N VAL A 121 -17.93 57.64 42.84
CA VAL A 121 -17.32 56.70 41.88
C VAL A 121 -17.55 55.24 42.28
N VAL A 122 -17.34 54.90 43.56
CA VAL A 122 -17.36 53.49 44.00
C VAL A 122 -18.69 53.05 44.61
N GLY A 123 -19.63 53.97 44.83
CA GLY A 123 -20.91 53.71 45.47
C GLY A 123 -20.80 53.45 46.98
N THR A 124 -21.93 53.06 47.58
CA THR A 124 -22.03 52.65 48.98
C THR A 124 -22.35 51.17 49.09
N ILE A 125 -21.86 50.53 50.15
CA ILE A 125 -22.24 49.16 50.50
C ILE A 125 -23.71 49.17 50.99
N PRO A 126 -24.63 48.37 50.42
CA PRO A 126 -25.99 48.26 50.92
C PRO A 126 -26.03 47.86 52.40
N ALA A 127 -27.01 48.36 53.15
CA ALA A 127 -27.10 48.15 54.60
C ALA A 127 -27.34 46.68 55.00
N ASP A 128 -27.86 45.88 54.08
CA ASP A 128 -28.13 44.45 54.20
C ASP A 128 -26.98 43.57 53.69
N ALA A 129 -25.92 44.15 53.13
CA ALA A 129 -24.78 43.40 52.64
C ALA A 129 -23.93 42.85 53.80
N THR A 130 -23.45 41.62 53.66
CA THR A 130 -22.55 40.99 54.65
C THR A 130 -21.10 41.42 54.50
N ALA A 131 -20.74 41.99 53.34
CA ALA A 131 -19.41 42.45 53.01
C ALA A 131 -18.96 43.65 53.85
N LYS A 132 -17.72 43.60 54.36
CA LYS A 132 -17.17 44.63 55.26
C LYS A 132 -16.48 45.79 54.51
N ASN A 133 -16.23 45.63 53.21
CA ASN A 133 -15.62 46.64 52.35
C ASN A 133 -16.13 46.49 50.90
N VAL A 134 -15.89 47.52 50.09
CA VAL A 134 -16.38 47.61 48.71
C VAL A 134 -15.81 46.49 47.82
N VAL A 135 -14.56 46.09 48.02
CA VAL A 135 -13.93 45.03 47.23
C VAL A 135 -14.60 43.68 47.48
N ASP A 136 -14.93 43.37 48.74
CA ASP A 136 -15.63 42.14 49.09
C ASP A 136 -17.08 42.15 48.59
N TYR A 137 -17.75 43.29 48.63
CA TYR A 137 -19.10 43.43 48.07
C TYR A 137 -19.09 43.22 46.55
N ILE A 138 -18.12 43.82 45.83
CA ILE A 138 -17.93 43.60 44.39
C ILE A 138 -17.70 42.12 44.07
N LYS A 139 -16.88 41.41 44.87
CA LYS A 139 -16.67 39.97 44.68
C LYS A 139 -17.95 39.16 44.91
N GLU A 140 -18.73 39.51 45.93
CA GLU A 140 -20.00 38.86 46.24
C GLU A 140 -20.99 38.99 45.08
N VAL A 141 -21.22 40.20 44.57
CA VAL A 141 -22.16 40.43 43.45
C VAL A 141 -21.66 39.85 42.13
N VAL A 142 -20.35 39.89 41.86
CA VAL A 142 -19.77 39.23 40.66
C VAL A 142 -19.92 37.72 40.74
N THR A 143 -19.78 37.13 41.92
CA THR A 143 -19.95 35.69 42.11
C THR A 143 -21.43 35.29 42.04
N ALA A 144 -22.33 36.07 42.64
CA ALA A 144 -23.77 35.84 42.59
C ALA A 144 -24.36 36.05 41.19
N GLY A 145 -23.79 36.97 40.41
CA GLY A 145 -24.14 37.20 39.00
C GLY A 145 -23.42 36.29 38.00
N ALA A 146 -22.64 35.31 38.48
CA ALA A 146 -21.94 34.40 37.59
C ALA A 146 -22.94 33.52 36.82
N TYR A 147 -22.81 33.51 35.51
CA TYR A 147 -23.63 32.68 34.62
C TYR A 147 -23.28 31.19 34.80
N ASP A 148 -24.24 30.37 35.24
CA ASP A 148 -24.10 28.91 35.34
C ASP A 148 -24.67 28.23 34.08
N ASP A 149 -23.79 27.78 33.19
CA ASP A 149 -24.13 27.08 31.95
C ASP A 149 -23.99 25.56 32.03
N LYS A 150 -23.80 24.99 33.23
CA LYS A 150 -23.58 23.54 33.40
C LYS A 150 -24.73 22.72 32.81
N GLN A 151 -25.98 23.13 33.05
CA GLN A 151 -27.14 22.42 32.52
C GLN A 151 -27.16 22.48 30.98
N ILE A 152 -26.92 23.66 30.41
CA ILE A 152 -26.89 23.83 28.94
C ILE A 152 -25.78 22.96 28.31
N LYS A 153 -24.59 22.93 28.91
CA LYS A 153 -23.49 22.07 28.45
C LYS A 153 -23.84 20.59 28.55
N ALA A 154 -24.50 20.18 29.64
CA ALA A 154 -24.97 18.81 29.82
C ALA A 154 -26.02 18.43 28.76
N ASP A 155 -26.99 19.30 28.51
CA ASP A 155 -28.04 19.10 27.50
C ASP A 155 -27.45 19.01 26.08
N ILE A 156 -26.46 19.85 25.75
CA ILE A 156 -25.74 19.80 24.47
C ILE A 156 -25.02 18.46 24.31
N ALA A 157 -24.35 17.97 25.35
CA ALA A 157 -23.66 16.68 25.31
C ALA A 157 -24.64 15.51 25.16
N ALA A 158 -25.77 15.54 25.89
CA ALA A 158 -26.83 14.54 25.78
C ALA A 158 -27.43 14.51 24.37
N ASN A 159 -27.77 15.68 23.82
CA ASN A 159 -28.28 15.80 22.46
C ASN A 159 -27.29 15.31 21.42
N LYS A 160 -25.99 15.60 21.60
CA LYS A 160 -24.95 15.07 20.72
C LYS A 160 -24.94 13.53 20.73
N GLY A 161 -24.98 12.91 21.91
CA GLY A 161 -25.04 11.45 22.03
C GLY A 161 -26.27 10.85 21.33
N ALA A 162 -27.45 11.44 21.53
CA ALA A 162 -28.68 10.99 20.89
C ALA A 162 -28.61 11.11 19.35
N ILE A 163 -28.06 12.22 18.84
CA ILE A 163 -27.86 12.44 17.40
C ILE A 163 -26.87 11.42 16.83
N ASP A 164 -25.77 11.15 17.54
CA ASP A 164 -24.77 10.16 17.12
C ASP A 164 -25.39 8.74 17.06
N THR A 165 -26.25 8.37 18.01
CA THR A 165 -27.02 7.11 17.96
C THR A 165 -28.00 7.07 16.78
N LEU A 166 -28.80 8.13 16.59
CA LEU A 166 -29.77 8.20 15.50
C LEU A 166 -29.10 8.09 14.11
N ASN A 167 -27.92 8.69 13.95
CA ASN A 167 -27.14 8.69 12.71
C ASN A 167 -26.23 7.48 12.51
N GLY A 168 -26.08 6.62 13.53
CA GLY A 168 -25.25 5.43 13.48
C GLY A 168 -25.81 4.30 12.60
N THR A 169 -25.26 3.10 12.76
CA THR A 169 -25.70 1.89 12.04
C THR A 169 -26.19 0.77 12.97
N GLY A 170 -26.03 0.94 14.29
CA GLY A 170 -26.44 -0.04 15.30
C GLY A 170 -27.90 0.12 15.75
N ASP A 171 -28.26 -0.58 16.81
CA ASP A 171 -29.59 -0.48 17.40
C ASP A 171 -29.89 0.93 17.91
N GLY A 172 -31.13 1.39 17.71
CA GLY A 172 -31.55 2.76 17.96
C GLY A 172 -31.27 3.75 16.83
N SER A 173 -30.48 3.37 15.81
CA SER A 173 -30.28 4.21 14.62
C SER A 173 -31.47 4.18 13.68
N VAL A 174 -31.71 5.30 12.99
CA VAL A 174 -32.76 5.40 11.96
C VAL A 174 -32.45 4.44 10.81
N LYS A 175 -31.17 4.31 10.43
CA LYS A 175 -30.75 3.41 9.34
C LYS A 175 -31.14 1.96 9.64
N LYS A 176 -30.84 1.46 10.84
CA LYS A 176 -31.19 0.09 11.21
C LYS A 176 -32.70 -0.11 11.33
N ALA A 177 -33.41 0.82 11.98
CA ALA A 177 -34.87 0.73 12.11
C ALA A 177 -35.56 0.64 10.73
N VAL A 178 -35.12 1.44 9.75
CA VAL A 178 -35.63 1.38 8.38
C VAL A 178 -35.28 0.06 7.70
N SER A 179 -34.02 -0.40 7.82
CA SER A 179 -33.59 -1.68 7.25
C SER A 179 -34.41 -2.86 7.80
N ASP A 180 -34.59 -2.91 9.12
CA ASP A 180 -35.35 -3.98 9.80
C ASP A 180 -36.83 -3.92 9.41
N ALA A 181 -37.42 -2.71 9.27
CA ALA A 181 -38.79 -2.54 8.79
C ALA A 181 -38.97 -3.01 7.33
N VAL A 182 -38.03 -2.68 6.44
CA VAL A 182 -38.06 -3.17 5.05
C VAL A 182 -37.94 -4.70 5.01
N ALA A 183 -37.04 -5.28 5.80
CA ALA A 183 -36.91 -6.73 5.91
C ALA A 183 -38.20 -7.38 6.42
N LYS A 184 -38.89 -6.77 7.40
CA LYS A 184 -40.20 -7.23 7.87
C LYS A 184 -41.30 -7.13 6.82
N ILE A 185 -41.35 -6.05 6.05
CA ILE A 185 -42.31 -5.91 4.94
C ILE A 185 -42.15 -7.07 3.95
N VAL A 186 -40.90 -7.49 3.70
CA VAL A 186 -40.61 -8.63 2.83
C VAL A 186 -40.91 -9.97 3.51
N ALA A 187 -40.62 -10.14 4.81
CA ALA A 187 -40.74 -11.43 5.50
C ALA A 187 -42.12 -11.74 6.09
N GLU A 188 -42.88 -10.71 6.48
CA GLU A 188 -44.18 -10.81 7.18
C GLU A 188 -45.36 -10.40 6.27
N ALA A 189 -45.14 -10.31 4.95
CA ALA A 189 -46.23 -10.08 4.00
C ALA A 189 -47.29 -11.20 4.15
N PRO A 190 -48.60 -10.87 4.22
CA PRO A 190 -49.65 -11.90 4.19
C PRO A 190 -49.49 -12.78 2.94
N GLU A 191 -49.73 -14.08 3.03
CA GLU A 191 -49.51 -15.03 1.92
C GLU A 191 -50.14 -14.59 0.58
N ALA A 192 -51.26 -13.85 0.60
CA ALA A 192 -51.91 -13.31 -0.59
C ALA A 192 -51.14 -12.16 -1.29
N TYR A 193 -50.13 -11.58 -0.64
CA TYR A 193 -49.33 -10.43 -1.08
C TYR A 193 -47.82 -10.72 -0.99
N ASP A 194 -47.45 -12.00 -0.96
CA ASP A 194 -46.07 -12.46 -0.73
C ASP A 194 -45.12 -12.26 -1.93
N THR A 195 -45.57 -11.56 -2.96
CA THR A 195 -44.81 -11.38 -4.23
C THR A 195 -43.40 -10.83 -4.02
N LEU A 196 -43.19 -9.98 -3.00
CA LEU A 196 -41.86 -9.42 -2.71
C LEU A 196 -40.93 -10.46 -2.09
N LYS A 197 -41.45 -11.32 -1.22
CA LYS A 197 -40.71 -12.45 -0.67
C LYS A 197 -40.41 -13.48 -1.74
N GLU A 198 -41.40 -13.82 -2.56
CA GLU A 198 -41.24 -14.74 -3.67
C GLU A 198 -40.13 -14.26 -4.62
N ILE A 199 -40.12 -12.96 -4.98
CA ILE A 199 -39.06 -12.37 -5.81
C ILE A 199 -37.70 -12.43 -5.10
N SER A 200 -37.64 -12.11 -3.81
CA SER A 200 -36.40 -12.16 -3.02
C SER A 200 -35.82 -13.57 -2.93
N ASP A 201 -36.65 -14.55 -2.59
CA ASP A 201 -36.28 -15.96 -2.48
C ASP A 201 -35.91 -16.52 -3.85
N TRP A 202 -36.62 -16.12 -4.91
CA TRP A 202 -36.29 -16.49 -6.29
C TRP A 202 -34.91 -15.96 -6.69
N ILE A 203 -34.64 -14.66 -6.51
CA ILE A 203 -33.33 -14.07 -6.83
C ILE A 203 -32.21 -14.78 -6.06
N THR A 204 -32.43 -15.08 -4.78
CA THR A 204 -31.43 -15.73 -3.92
C THR A 204 -31.13 -17.15 -4.38
N ASN A 205 -32.17 -17.92 -4.71
CA ASN A 205 -32.03 -19.32 -5.11
C ASN A 205 -31.60 -19.51 -6.58
N HIS A 206 -31.77 -18.49 -7.43
CA HIS A 206 -31.47 -18.55 -8.87
C HIS A 206 -30.29 -17.65 -9.28
N THR A 207 -29.44 -17.24 -8.31
CA THR A 207 -28.27 -16.38 -8.58
C THR A 207 -27.30 -16.95 -9.62
N SER A 208 -27.24 -18.27 -9.77
CA SER A 208 -26.30 -18.97 -10.66
C SER A 208 -26.95 -19.54 -11.92
N ASP A 209 -28.27 -19.43 -12.10
CA ASP A 209 -28.99 -20.06 -13.21
C ASP A 209 -28.52 -19.53 -14.56
N ALA A 210 -28.36 -18.21 -14.68
CA ALA A 210 -27.83 -17.60 -15.90
C ALA A 210 -26.41 -18.08 -16.23
N ALA A 211 -25.56 -18.26 -15.21
CA ALA A 211 -24.22 -18.80 -15.39
C ALA A 211 -24.26 -20.28 -15.81
N THR A 212 -25.14 -21.07 -15.20
CA THR A 212 -25.36 -22.49 -15.52
C THR A 212 -25.86 -22.67 -16.96
N MET A 213 -26.86 -21.88 -17.37
CA MET A 213 -27.35 -21.85 -18.75
C MET A 213 -26.25 -21.48 -19.74
N ASN A 214 -25.44 -20.45 -19.43
CA ASN A 214 -24.34 -20.05 -20.30
C ASN A 214 -23.28 -21.15 -20.43
N SER A 215 -23.00 -21.89 -19.35
CA SER A 215 -22.12 -23.06 -19.38
C SER A 215 -22.67 -24.15 -20.31
N GLN A 216 -23.94 -24.52 -20.15
CA GLN A 216 -24.60 -25.51 -21.00
C GLN A 216 -24.63 -25.10 -22.48
N ILE A 217 -24.87 -23.81 -22.78
CA ILE A 217 -24.82 -23.28 -24.15
C ILE A 217 -23.43 -23.47 -24.77
N ASN A 218 -22.36 -23.18 -24.01
CA ASN A 218 -20.99 -23.36 -24.50
C ASN A 218 -20.62 -24.83 -24.71
N THR A 219 -21.07 -25.71 -23.82
CA THR A 219 -20.94 -27.17 -24.00
C THR A 219 -21.68 -27.61 -25.26
N ASN A 220 -22.96 -27.28 -25.41
CA ASN A 220 -23.76 -27.63 -26.58
C ASN A 220 -23.15 -27.07 -27.87
N LYS A 221 -22.60 -25.85 -27.86
CA LYS A 221 -21.90 -25.25 -28.99
C LYS A 221 -20.68 -26.09 -29.40
N THR A 222 -19.91 -26.57 -28.43
CA THR A 222 -18.75 -27.44 -28.65
C THR A 222 -19.18 -28.80 -29.18
N ASP A 223 -20.21 -29.42 -28.59
CA ASP A 223 -20.72 -30.71 -29.02
C ASP A 223 -21.29 -30.67 -30.44
N ILE A 224 -21.99 -29.61 -30.81
CA ILE A 224 -22.47 -29.39 -32.18
C ILE A 224 -21.30 -29.26 -33.17
N ALA A 225 -20.21 -28.58 -32.78
CA ALA A 225 -19.00 -28.48 -33.62
C ALA A 225 -18.30 -29.84 -33.79
N ASN A 226 -18.22 -30.64 -32.72
CA ASN A 226 -17.69 -31.99 -32.76
C ASN A 226 -18.54 -32.91 -33.65
N LEU A 227 -19.87 -32.87 -33.51
CA LEU A 227 -20.80 -33.60 -34.36
C LEU A 227 -20.59 -33.27 -35.84
N LYS A 228 -20.49 -31.98 -36.20
CA LYS A 228 -20.19 -31.54 -37.58
C LYS A 228 -18.86 -32.09 -38.10
N THR A 229 -17.86 -32.23 -37.24
CA THR A 229 -16.56 -32.82 -37.62
C THR A 229 -16.70 -34.31 -37.91
N LEU A 230 -17.44 -35.06 -37.09
CA LEU A 230 -17.62 -36.50 -37.26
C LEU A 230 -18.45 -36.84 -38.50
N ILE A 231 -19.57 -36.13 -38.70
CA ILE A 231 -20.53 -36.44 -39.78
C ILE A 231 -20.17 -35.74 -41.10
N GLY A 232 -19.22 -34.81 -41.06
CA GLY A 232 -18.87 -33.95 -42.18
C GLY A 232 -19.96 -32.94 -42.55
N THR A 233 -19.76 -32.26 -43.66
CA THR A 233 -20.76 -31.39 -44.30
C THR A 233 -21.19 -32.01 -45.62
N LEU A 234 -22.44 -31.77 -46.04
CA LEU A 234 -22.82 -32.11 -47.41
C LEU A 234 -21.91 -31.34 -48.38
N PRO A 235 -21.34 -31.99 -49.40
CA PRO A 235 -20.63 -31.29 -50.45
C PRO A 235 -21.60 -30.37 -51.20
N ASP A 236 -21.10 -29.23 -51.68
CA ASP A 236 -21.91 -28.21 -52.39
C ASP A 236 -22.55 -28.74 -53.70
N THR A 237 -22.08 -29.89 -54.18
CA THR A 237 -22.59 -30.59 -55.35
C THR A 237 -23.67 -31.63 -55.03
N ALA A 238 -23.97 -31.86 -53.75
CA ALA A 238 -24.98 -32.83 -53.33
C ALA A 238 -26.40 -32.32 -53.62
N THR A 239 -27.17 -33.10 -54.37
CA THR A 239 -28.61 -32.89 -54.57
C THR A 239 -29.46 -33.24 -53.35
N SER A 240 -28.89 -34.03 -52.44
CA SER A 240 -29.51 -34.49 -51.20
C SER A 240 -29.70 -33.34 -50.20
N LYS A 241 -30.84 -33.32 -49.50
CA LYS A 241 -31.21 -32.23 -48.56
C LYS A 241 -30.74 -32.47 -47.13
N ASP A 242 -30.33 -33.69 -46.82
CA ASP A 242 -29.81 -34.11 -45.52
C ASP A 242 -28.73 -35.20 -45.68
N ILE A 243 -28.00 -35.46 -44.60
CA ILE A 243 -26.86 -36.40 -44.60
C ILE A 243 -27.32 -37.81 -44.91
N VAL A 244 -28.49 -38.22 -44.42
CA VAL A 244 -29.01 -39.58 -44.63
C VAL A 244 -29.30 -39.83 -46.11
N SER A 245 -29.94 -38.86 -46.75
CA SER A 245 -30.21 -38.86 -48.19
C SER A 245 -28.90 -38.85 -48.98
N TYR A 246 -27.91 -38.06 -48.57
CA TYR A 246 -26.60 -38.01 -49.24
C TYR A 246 -25.85 -39.35 -49.15
N ILE A 247 -25.87 -40.00 -47.97
CA ILE A 247 -25.30 -41.34 -47.80
C ILE A 247 -26.02 -42.34 -48.70
N ALA A 248 -27.36 -42.30 -48.75
CA ALA A 248 -28.13 -43.20 -49.62
C ALA A 248 -27.81 -42.97 -51.11
N GLU A 249 -27.67 -41.71 -51.54
CA GLU A 249 -27.27 -41.33 -52.89
C GLU A 249 -25.86 -41.85 -53.22
N TYR A 250 -24.89 -41.62 -52.33
CA TYR A 250 -23.50 -42.04 -52.52
C TYR A 250 -23.36 -43.57 -52.55
N VAL A 251 -24.03 -44.29 -51.64
CA VAL A 251 -24.04 -45.76 -51.62
C VAL A 251 -24.67 -46.31 -52.90
N SER A 252 -25.79 -45.73 -53.35
CA SER A 252 -26.46 -46.14 -54.60
C SER A 252 -25.56 -45.91 -55.81
N LYS A 253 -24.87 -44.75 -55.87
CA LYS A 253 -23.87 -44.46 -56.91
C LYS A 253 -22.69 -45.41 -56.86
N ALA A 254 -22.10 -45.66 -55.69
CA ALA A 254 -20.97 -46.59 -55.54
C ALA A 254 -21.34 -48.02 -55.95
N LEU A 255 -22.58 -48.45 -55.69
CA LEU A 255 -23.11 -49.74 -56.15
C LEU A 255 -23.34 -49.77 -57.68
N ALA A 256 -23.69 -48.64 -58.28
CA ALA A 256 -23.91 -48.52 -59.73
C ALA A 256 -22.61 -48.28 -60.53
N ASP A 257 -21.62 -47.63 -59.93
CA ASP A 257 -20.33 -47.21 -60.52
C ASP A 257 -19.19 -48.19 -60.20
N SER A 258 -19.44 -49.17 -59.33
CA SER A 258 -18.59 -50.36 -59.29
C SER A 258 -18.72 -51.03 -60.64
N ASP A 259 -17.74 -50.83 -61.52
CA ASP A 259 -17.62 -51.55 -62.77
C ASP A 259 -17.49 -53.04 -62.47
N LEU A 260 -18.62 -53.70 -62.29
CA LEU A 260 -18.69 -55.12 -61.98
C LEU A 260 -18.25 -55.97 -63.18
N SER A 261 -17.96 -55.36 -64.35
CA SER A 261 -17.43 -56.07 -65.52
C SER A 261 -16.07 -56.72 -65.25
N GLN A 262 -15.32 -56.23 -64.26
CA GLN A 262 -14.08 -56.86 -63.79
C GLN A 262 -14.32 -58.15 -62.99
N TYR A 263 -15.55 -58.36 -62.48
CA TYR A 263 -15.93 -59.58 -61.79
C TYR A 263 -16.69 -60.51 -62.75
N ALA A 264 -16.40 -61.81 -62.67
CA ALA A 264 -17.12 -62.80 -63.47
C ALA A 264 -18.62 -62.75 -63.12
N THR A 265 -19.47 -62.68 -64.14
CA THR A 265 -20.92 -62.79 -63.93
C THR A 265 -21.27 -64.14 -63.30
N ALA A 266 -22.43 -64.22 -62.66
CA ALA A 266 -22.93 -65.48 -62.11
C ALA A 266 -23.01 -66.58 -63.19
N GLU A 267 -23.39 -66.21 -64.42
CA GLU A 267 -23.39 -67.08 -65.59
C GLU A 267 -21.98 -67.56 -65.96
N ALA A 268 -20.99 -66.66 -65.94
CA ALA A 268 -19.60 -67.01 -66.24
C ALA A 268 -19.02 -67.96 -65.18
N LEU A 269 -19.31 -67.73 -63.90
CA LEU A 269 -18.91 -68.64 -62.82
C LEU A 269 -19.58 -70.01 -62.97
N LYS A 270 -20.88 -70.04 -63.27
CA LYS A 270 -21.62 -71.28 -63.51
C LYS A 270 -21.06 -72.07 -64.70
N ALA A 271 -20.70 -71.38 -65.78
CA ALA A 271 -20.06 -71.99 -66.94
C ALA A 271 -18.67 -72.55 -66.61
N CYS A 272 -17.88 -71.83 -65.80
CA CYS A 272 -16.58 -72.28 -65.33
C CYS A 272 -16.72 -73.57 -64.50
N VAL A 273 -17.62 -73.58 -63.52
CA VAL A 273 -17.91 -74.77 -62.70
C VAL A 273 -18.35 -75.95 -63.56
N GLY A 274 -19.20 -75.73 -64.58
CA GLY A 274 -19.60 -76.79 -65.50
C GLY A 274 -18.43 -77.36 -66.33
N ARG A 275 -17.47 -76.51 -66.73
CA ARG A 275 -16.24 -76.96 -67.43
C ARG A 275 -15.34 -77.78 -66.50
N VAL A 276 -15.21 -77.36 -65.24
CA VAL A 276 -14.43 -78.10 -64.22
C VAL A 276 -15.04 -79.48 -63.97
N ASP A 277 -16.35 -79.56 -63.73
CA ASP A 277 -17.06 -80.83 -63.53
C ASP A 277 -16.91 -81.79 -64.74
N ALA A 278 -16.98 -81.25 -65.96
CA ALA A 278 -16.76 -82.04 -67.17
C ALA A 278 -15.32 -82.57 -67.31
N ILE A 279 -14.32 -81.81 -66.85
CA ILE A 279 -12.92 -82.25 -66.82
C ILE A 279 -12.72 -83.30 -65.73
N GLU A 280 -13.23 -83.07 -64.53
CA GLU A 280 -13.14 -84.00 -63.39
C GLU A 280 -13.71 -85.37 -63.76
N LYS A 281 -14.82 -85.42 -64.49
CA LYS A 281 -15.40 -86.69 -64.97
C LYS A 281 -14.56 -87.43 -66.03
N LYS A 282 -13.69 -86.73 -66.77
CA LYS A 282 -12.81 -87.35 -67.76
C LYS A 282 -11.54 -87.94 -67.15
N ILE A 283 -11.10 -87.44 -66.00
CA ILE A 283 -9.87 -87.89 -65.31
C ILE A 283 -9.87 -89.42 -65.07
N PRO A 284 -10.93 -90.05 -64.50
CA PRO A 284 -10.94 -91.49 -64.26
C PRO A 284 -10.83 -92.33 -65.54
N THR A 285 -11.35 -91.83 -66.66
CA THR A 285 -11.26 -92.53 -67.95
C THR A 285 -9.81 -92.52 -68.47
N LEU A 286 -9.10 -91.40 -68.30
CA LEU A 286 -7.70 -91.29 -68.68
C LEU A 286 -6.80 -92.13 -67.75
N GLU A 287 -7.07 -92.14 -66.44
CA GLU A 287 -6.33 -92.99 -65.48
C GLU A 287 -6.49 -94.49 -65.78
N ALA A 288 -7.70 -94.92 -66.14
CA ALA A 288 -7.94 -96.30 -66.57
C ALA A 288 -7.19 -96.65 -67.86
N ALA A 289 -7.17 -95.73 -68.84
CA ALA A 289 -6.42 -95.92 -70.08
C ALA A 289 -4.89 -95.99 -69.83
N ASP A 290 -4.37 -95.16 -68.93
CA ASP A 290 -2.95 -95.16 -68.57
C ASP A 290 -2.53 -96.44 -67.84
N THR A 291 -3.39 -96.95 -66.96
CA THR A 291 -3.22 -98.25 -66.30
C THR A 291 -3.16 -99.38 -67.34
N ALA A 292 -4.11 -99.42 -68.28
CA ALA A 292 -4.16 -100.42 -69.34
C ALA A 292 -2.92 -100.35 -70.26
N ASN A 293 -2.47 -99.14 -70.59
CA ASN A 293 -1.25 -98.93 -71.37
C ASN A 293 -0.01 -99.44 -70.62
N THR A 294 0.07 -99.19 -69.31
CA THR A 294 1.16 -99.69 -68.45
C THR A 294 1.20 -101.21 -68.44
N GLU A 295 0.05 -101.87 -68.29
CA GLU A 295 -0.06 -103.33 -68.37
C GLU A 295 0.36 -103.87 -69.75
N ALA A 296 -0.08 -103.22 -70.83
CA ALA A 296 0.28 -103.61 -72.19
C ALA A 296 1.80 -103.47 -72.44
N ILE A 297 2.41 -102.39 -71.98
CA ILE A 297 3.86 -102.16 -72.06
C ILE A 297 4.62 -103.24 -71.28
N ASN A 298 4.18 -103.57 -70.06
CA ASN A 298 4.77 -104.66 -69.28
C ASN A 298 4.66 -106.00 -70.01
N GLY A 299 3.51 -106.30 -70.63
CA GLY A 299 3.33 -107.49 -71.45
C GLY A 299 4.28 -107.53 -72.66
N VAL A 300 4.50 -106.39 -73.33
CA VAL A 300 5.49 -106.28 -74.41
C VAL A 300 6.90 -106.52 -73.88
N LYS A 301 7.26 -105.93 -72.74
CA LYS A 301 8.57 -106.12 -72.10
C LYS A 301 8.86 -107.60 -71.84
N THR A 302 7.93 -108.33 -71.24
CA THR A 302 8.07 -109.78 -71.00
C THR A 302 8.24 -110.58 -72.30
N ARG A 303 7.50 -110.21 -73.36
CA ARG A 303 7.65 -110.84 -74.69
C ARG A 303 9.04 -110.59 -75.28
N VAL A 304 9.58 -109.38 -75.13
CA VAL A 304 10.92 -109.03 -75.58
C VAL A 304 11.98 -109.82 -74.81
N GLU A 305 11.91 -109.85 -73.47
CA GLU A 305 12.83 -110.65 -72.63
C GLU A 305 12.82 -112.14 -73.04
N THR A 306 11.63 -112.68 -73.34
CA THR A 306 11.49 -114.06 -73.85
C THR A 306 12.16 -114.24 -75.22
N VAL A 307 11.99 -113.28 -76.13
CA VAL A 307 12.61 -113.31 -77.46
C VAL A 307 14.13 -113.19 -77.35
N GLU A 308 14.64 -112.28 -76.52
CA GLU A 308 16.07 -112.13 -76.24
C GLU A 308 16.67 -113.43 -75.71
N GLY A 309 15.99 -114.12 -74.78
CA GLY A 309 16.42 -115.43 -74.28
C GLY A 309 16.47 -116.52 -75.37
N LYS A 310 15.47 -116.56 -76.26
CA LYS A 310 15.46 -117.49 -77.40
C LYS A 310 16.56 -117.19 -78.41
N VAL A 311 16.79 -115.91 -78.73
CA VAL A 311 17.88 -115.48 -79.61
C VAL A 311 19.22 -115.90 -79.02
N LYS A 312 19.41 -115.70 -77.71
CA LYS A 312 20.64 -116.11 -77.02
C LYS A 312 20.90 -117.62 -77.11
N ALA A 313 19.86 -118.44 -76.92
CA ALA A 313 19.97 -119.89 -77.09
C ALA A 313 20.37 -120.28 -78.52
N ILE A 314 19.79 -119.63 -79.54
CA ILE A 314 20.16 -119.86 -80.95
C ILE A 314 21.61 -119.45 -81.22
N GLU A 315 22.07 -118.33 -80.66
CA GLU A 315 23.47 -117.91 -80.76
C GLU A 315 24.42 -118.95 -80.16
N ASP A 316 24.07 -119.51 -79.01
CA ASP A 316 24.86 -120.55 -78.33
C ASP A 316 24.87 -121.87 -79.13
N ASP A 317 23.72 -122.31 -79.66
CA ASP A 317 23.63 -123.48 -80.56
C ASP A 317 24.50 -123.29 -81.82
N LEU A 318 24.45 -122.10 -82.43
CA LEU A 318 25.25 -121.77 -83.60
C LEU A 318 26.76 -121.78 -83.29
N ALA A 319 27.14 -121.37 -82.07
CA ALA A 319 28.53 -121.45 -81.62
C ALA A 319 29.04 -122.89 -81.48
N VAL A 320 28.16 -123.86 -81.20
CA VAL A 320 28.48 -125.30 -81.16
C VAL A 320 28.48 -125.94 -82.56
N GLU A 321 27.55 -125.58 -83.43
CA GLU A 321 27.45 -126.17 -84.77
C GLU A 321 28.55 -125.69 -85.72
N LYS A 322 28.97 -124.42 -85.64
CA LYS A 322 30.09 -123.88 -86.44
C LYS A 322 31.37 -124.74 -86.39
N PRO A 323 31.93 -125.11 -85.22
CA PRO A 323 33.11 -125.96 -85.15
C PRO A 323 32.85 -127.39 -85.61
N LYS A 324 31.65 -127.96 -85.39
CA LYS A 324 31.30 -129.27 -85.95
C LYS A 324 31.31 -129.26 -87.47
N ILE A 325 30.74 -128.24 -88.10
CA ILE A 325 30.75 -128.05 -89.56
C ILE A 325 32.18 -127.89 -90.06
N ALA A 326 33.01 -127.09 -89.39
CA ALA A 326 34.42 -126.93 -89.75
C ALA A 326 35.21 -128.25 -89.64
N LYS A 327 34.95 -129.03 -88.59
CA LYS A 327 35.51 -130.38 -88.43
C LYS A 327 35.05 -131.31 -89.55
N ASN A 328 33.75 -131.36 -89.84
CA ASN A 328 33.22 -132.16 -90.95
C ASN A 328 33.87 -131.78 -92.29
N ALA A 329 34.07 -130.49 -92.56
CA ALA A 329 34.77 -130.03 -93.76
C ALA A 329 36.23 -130.53 -93.80
N THR A 330 36.93 -130.49 -92.66
CA THR A 330 38.30 -131.03 -92.52
C THR A 330 38.34 -132.55 -92.72
N ASP A 331 37.41 -133.28 -92.10
CA ASP A 331 37.30 -134.73 -92.20
C ASP A 331 36.99 -135.16 -93.65
N ILE A 332 36.09 -134.45 -94.35
CA ILE A 332 35.80 -134.68 -95.77
C ILE A 332 37.04 -134.45 -96.62
N ALA A 333 37.78 -133.35 -96.41
CA ALA A 333 39.01 -133.08 -97.15
C ALA A 333 40.08 -134.16 -96.91
N ALA A 334 40.21 -134.65 -95.66
CA ALA A 334 41.11 -135.74 -95.32
C ALA A 334 40.72 -137.06 -96.01
N LEU A 335 39.41 -137.40 -96.04
CA LEU A 335 38.91 -138.56 -96.77
C LEU A 335 39.15 -138.45 -98.27
N GLN A 336 38.92 -137.27 -98.86
CA GLN A 336 39.23 -136.99 -100.27
C GLN A 336 40.73 -137.22 -100.57
N GLY A 337 41.62 -136.78 -99.68
CA GLY A 337 43.06 -137.03 -99.81
C GLY A 337 43.46 -138.51 -99.75
N LEU A 338 42.72 -139.35 -99.02
CA LEU A 338 42.97 -140.80 -98.95
C LEU A 338 42.48 -141.56 -100.19
N VAL A 339 41.38 -141.14 -100.81
CA VAL A 339 40.81 -141.82 -102.00
C VAL A 339 41.38 -141.31 -103.33
N GLY A 340 42.12 -140.19 -103.32
CA GLY A 340 42.69 -139.58 -104.53
C GLY A 340 41.61 -139.11 -105.52
N ASP A 341 41.94 -139.05 -106.82
CA ASP A 341 41.01 -138.68 -107.91
C ASP A 341 39.97 -139.78 -108.22
N GLY A 342 39.83 -140.79 -107.35
CA GLY A 342 38.97 -141.95 -107.51
C GLY A 342 39.73 -143.26 -107.49
N TYR A 343 39.00 -144.38 -107.49
CA TYR A 343 39.59 -145.72 -107.60
C TYR A 343 40.34 -145.84 -108.92
N GLU A 344 41.67 -145.76 -108.90
CA GLU A 344 42.49 -146.07 -110.06
C GLU A 344 42.36 -147.57 -110.32
N ALA A 345 41.80 -147.93 -111.49
CA ALA A 345 41.69 -149.32 -111.88
C ALA A 345 43.08 -149.95 -111.85
N ILE A 346 43.23 -151.09 -111.15
CA ILE A 346 44.51 -151.79 -111.08
C ILE A 346 44.99 -152.01 -112.54
N PRO A 347 46.15 -151.46 -112.95
CA PRO A 347 46.57 -151.51 -114.34
C PRO A 347 46.59 -152.95 -114.83
N SER A 348 46.14 -153.17 -116.07
CA SER A 348 46.08 -154.52 -116.64
C SER A 348 47.45 -155.20 -116.61
N GLU A 349 48.57 -154.45 -116.64
CA GLU A 349 49.90 -155.06 -116.46
C GLU A 349 50.13 -155.59 -115.05
N LYS A 350 49.66 -154.90 -114.00
CA LYS A 350 49.73 -155.41 -112.62
C LYS A 350 48.84 -156.64 -112.42
N ILE A 351 47.69 -156.68 -113.10
CA ILE A 351 46.82 -157.86 -113.15
C ILE A 351 47.52 -159.00 -113.92
N GLN A 352 48.08 -158.75 -115.10
CA GLN A 352 48.76 -159.75 -115.92
C GLN A 352 50.07 -160.25 -115.29
N ALA A 353 50.80 -159.41 -114.55
CA ALA A 353 52.00 -159.80 -113.81
C ALA A 353 51.73 -160.86 -112.75
N LEU A 354 50.51 -160.92 -112.19
CA LEU A 354 50.10 -161.99 -111.28
C LEU A 354 49.92 -163.35 -112.00
N PHE A 355 49.74 -163.35 -113.32
CA PHE A 355 49.42 -164.56 -114.12
C PHE A 355 50.46 -164.89 -115.20
N LYS A 356 51.56 -164.14 -115.32
CA LYS A 356 52.69 -164.54 -116.17
C LYS A 356 53.43 -165.71 -115.50
N VAL A 357 53.15 -166.91 -116.01
CA VAL A 357 53.96 -168.10 -115.77
C VAL A 357 55.28 -167.90 -116.50
N THR A 358 56.37 -167.79 -115.75
CA THR A 358 57.72 -167.97 -116.30
C THR A 358 57.84 -169.43 -116.72
N GLU A 359 57.93 -169.68 -118.02
CA GLU A 359 58.57 -170.91 -118.52
C GLU A 359 60.09 -170.85 -118.31
#